data_AF-A0A163F3J7-F1
#
_entry.id   AF-A0A163F3J7-F1
#
_cell.length_a   1.000
_cell.length_b   1.000
_cell.length_c   1.000
_cell.angle_alpha   90.00
_cell.angle_beta   90.00
_cell.angle_gamma   90.00
#
_symmetry.space_group_name_H-M   'P 1'
#
loop_
_entity.id
_entity.type
_entity.pdbx_description
1 polymer ?
#
loop_
_entity_poly.entity_id
_entity_poly.type
_entity_poly.pdbx_seq_one_letter_code
_entity_poly.pdbx_strand_id
1 'polypeptide(L)'
;MEDIASPSDLLYSSYEEAYDALKTHGMQHGYGFVLKQSWPYHSTVKTRYYYHCDRFRHNYQSSAKLLSTSIRSTRCPFKLVIFRIKHSDQWKLEVQNKDHNHPREDQGTLISATDVHSERKAIREKHLNRRSPVEALLDDLSTTDWIFTVKKGNNNRIQNLFFAHQKQVKLLLANPNVLLIDCTY
;
A
#
# COMPACT_ATOMS: atom_id res chain seq x y z
N MET A 1 1.38 -33.63 -10.17
CA MET A 1 2.01 -32.45 -9.56
C MET A 1 2.89 -31.88 -10.65
N GLU A 2 2.42 -30.86 -11.36
CA GLU A 2 3.23 -30.21 -12.40
C GLU A 2 4.29 -29.38 -11.71
N ASP A 3 5.56 -29.74 -11.95
CA ASP A 3 6.71 -28.94 -11.58
C ASP A 3 6.53 -27.56 -12.20
N ILE A 4 6.25 -26.56 -11.35
CA ILE A 4 6.35 -25.17 -11.73
C ILE A 4 7.81 -24.96 -12.06
N ALA A 5 8.11 -24.89 -13.37
CA ALA A 5 9.44 -24.52 -13.84
C ALA A 5 9.84 -23.24 -13.10
N SER A 6 10.94 -23.32 -12.35
CA SER A 6 11.57 -22.16 -11.74
C SER A 6 11.57 -21.05 -12.79
N PRO A 7 11.10 -19.83 -12.48
CA PRO A 7 11.36 -18.69 -13.34
C PRO A 7 12.85 -18.76 -13.65
N SER A 8 13.16 -18.94 -14.92
CA SER A 8 14.51 -19.24 -15.40
C SER A 8 15.49 -18.22 -14.85
N ASP A 9 16.79 -18.56 -14.82
CA ASP A 9 17.93 -17.69 -14.47
C ASP A 9 18.03 -16.46 -15.41
N LEU A 10 16.96 -15.67 -15.49
CA LEU A 10 16.81 -14.53 -16.36
C LEU A 10 17.56 -13.38 -15.72
N LEU A 11 18.54 -12.88 -16.48
CA LEU A 11 19.22 -11.65 -16.20
C LEU A 11 18.35 -10.52 -16.77
N TYR A 12 17.86 -9.67 -15.88
CA TYR A 12 17.05 -8.50 -16.23
C TYR A 12 17.94 -7.27 -16.33
N SER A 13 17.57 -6.34 -17.21
CA SER A 13 18.28 -5.08 -17.37
C SER A 13 18.03 -4.11 -16.21
N SER A 14 16.90 -4.27 -15.51
CA SER A 14 16.49 -3.43 -14.38
C SER A 14 15.72 -4.21 -13.31
N TYR A 15 15.58 -3.61 -12.13
CA TYR A 15 14.72 -4.15 -11.07
C TYR A 15 13.24 -4.15 -11.47
N GLU A 16 12.78 -3.11 -12.19
CA GLU A 16 11.38 -2.97 -12.59
C GLU A 16 10.97 -4.10 -13.54
N GLU A 17 11.83 -4.43 -14.50
CA GLU A 17 11.62 -5.55 -15.42
C GLU A 17 11.55 -6.90 -14.69
N ALA A 18 12.46 -7.13 -13.73
CA ALA A 18 12.45 -8.34 -12.90
C ALA A 18 11.17 -8.43 -12.06
N TYR A 19 10.69 -7.30 -11.54
CA TYR A 19 9.47 -7.22 -10.73
C TYR A 19 8.21 -7.45 -11.56
N ASP A 20 8.13 -6.87 -12.76
CA ASP A 20 7.00 -7.08 -13.67
C ASP A 20 6.92 -8.53 -14.14
N ALA A 21 8.08 -9.17 -14.40
CA ALA A 21 8.15 -10.60 -14.71
C ALA A 21 7.64 -11.45 -13.53
N LEU A 22 8.06 -11.13 -12.30
CA LEU A 22 7.56 -11.80 -11.09
C LEU A 22 6.05 -11.65 -10.92
N LYS A 23 5.54 -10.43 -11.08
CA LYS A 23 4.12 -10.12 -10.96
C LYS A 23 3.30 -10.87 -12.01
N THR A 24 3.77 -10.89 -13.26
CA THR A 24 3.14 -11.61 -14.36
C THR A 24 3.09 -13.12 -14.10
N HIS A 25 4.19 -13.70 -13.60
CA HIS A 25 4.24 -15.11 -13.23
C HIS A 25 3.26 -15.43 -12.08
N GLY A 26 3.25 -14.59 -11.04
CA GLY A 26 2.28 -14.69 -9.95
C GLY A 26 0.83 -14.66 -10.45
N MET A 27 0.54 -13.74 -11.40
CA MET A 27 -0.77 -13.64 -12.04
C MET A 27 -1.19 -14.89 -12.81
N GLN A 28 -0.27 -15.46 -13.58
CA GLN A 28 -0.52 -16.69 -14.35
C GLN A 28 -0.76 -17.90 -13.44
N HIS A 29 -0.02 -18.00 -12.33
CA HIS A 29 -0.04 -19.16 -11.45
C HIS A 29 -0.93 -19.02 -10.22
N GLY A 30 -1.59 -17.88 -10.01
CA GLY A 30 -2.51 -17.66 -8.89
C GLY A 30 -1.80 -17.36 -7.56
N TYR A 31 -0.64 -16.70 -7.60
CA TYR A 31 0.14 -16.32 -6.42
C TYR A 31 0.38 -14.80 -6.35
N GLY A 32 0.08 -14.20 -5.20
CA GLY A 32 0.46 -12.83 -4.89
C GLY A 32 1.82 -12.77 -4.21
N PHE A 33 2.60 -11.72 -4.48
CA PHE A 33 3.90 -11.49 -3.85
C PHE A 33 3.95 -10.13 -3.16
N VAL A 34 4.51 -10.09 -1.95
CA VAL A 34 4.59 -8.89 -1.12
C VAL A 34 6.04 -8.60 -0.80
N LEU A 35 6.45 -7.34 -1.02
CA LEU A 35 7.80 -6.87 -0.70
C LEU A 35 7.99 -6.83 0.82
N LYS A 36 8.99 -7.55 1.30
CA LYS A 36 9.33 -7.57 2.72
C LYS A 36 10.40 -6.54 3.09
N GLN A 37 11.46 -6.47 2.30
CA GLN A 37 12.62 -5.62 2.57
C GLN A 37 13.31 -5.29 1.24
N SER A 38 13.74 -4.04 1.06
CA SER A 38 14.41 -3.56 -0.15
C SER A 38 15.89 -3.20 0.04
N TRP A 39 16.48 -3.59 1.17
CA TRP A 39 17.84 -3.18 1.54
C TRP A 39 18.70 -4.38 1.94
N PRO A 40 19.93 -4.49 1.44
CA PRO A 40 20.94 -5.36 2.03
C PRO A 40 21.28 -4.92 3.46
N TYR A 41 21.83 -5.83 4.27
CA TYR A 41 22.33 -5.51 5.60
C TYR A 41 23.48 -4.49 5.50
N HIS A 42 23.36 -3.35 6.18
CA HIS A 42 24.37 -2.27 6.22
C HIS A 42 24.79 -1.68 4.86
N SER A 43 23.85 -1.44 3.94
CA SER A 43 24.16 -0.63 2.75
C SER A 43 23.06 0.35 2.38
N THR A 44 23.50 1.53 1.94
CA THR A 44 22.69 2.67 1.49
C THR A 44 22.27 2.55 0.03
N VAL A 45 22.72 1.52 -0.69
CA VAL A 45 22.34 1.27 -2.08
C VAL A 45 21.37 0.09 -2.14
N LYS A 46 20.17 0.34 -2.69
CA LYS A 46 19.17 -0.71 -2.91
C LYS A 46 19.65 -1.66 -3.99
N THR A 47 20.20 -2.78 -3.55
CA THR A 47 20.71 -3.84 -4.43
C THR A 47 19.98 -5.17 -4.24
N ARG A 48 19.03 -5.25 -3.30
CA ARG A 48 18.32 -6.49 -2.95
C ARG A 48 16.89 -6.22 -2.50
N TYR A 49 15.94 -6.97 -3.03
CA TYR A 49 14.52 -6.90 -2.72
C TYR A 49 14.02 -8.30 -2.39
N TYR A 50 13.59 -8.50 -1.15
CA TYR A 50 13.08 -9.77 -0.65
C TYR A 50 11.56 -9.78 -0.74
N TYR A 51 11.00 -10.82 -1.35
CA TYR A 51 9.56 -11.02 -1.49
C TYR A 51 9.11 -12.30 -0.81
N HIS A 52 7.89 -12.25 -0.31
CA HIS A 52 7.18 -13.38 0.27
C HIS A 52 5.85 -13.54 -0.46
N CYS A 53 5.21 -14.69 -0.33
CA CYS A 53 3.82 -14.85 -0.76
C CYS A 53 2.89 -13.90 0.04
N ASP A 54 1.81 -13.41 -0.56
CA ASP A 54 0.77 -12.59 0.09
C ASP A 54 0.10 -13.27 1.29
N ARG A 55 0.10 -14.60 1.30
CA ARG A 55 -0.39 -15.44 2.40
C ARG A 55 0.65 -15.63 3.53
N PHE A 56 1.83 -15.02 3.42
CA PHE A 56 2.83 -14.99 4.48
C PHE A 56 2.34 -14.15 5.67
N ARG A 57 2.76 -14.54 6.88
CA ARG A 57 2.51 -13.76 8.11
C ARG A 57 3.79 -13.72 8.92
N HIS A 58 4.19 -12.54 9.38
CA HIS A 58 5.14 -12.47 10.48
C HIS A 58 4.53 -12.96 11.78
N ASN A 59 5.38 -13.42 12.70
CA ASN A 59 5.02 -13.76 14.08
C ASN A 59 4.62 -12.52 14.91
N TYR A 60 3.80 -11.61 14.36
CA TYR A 60 3.24 -10.51 15.11
C TYR A 60 2.10 -11.05 15.98
N GLN A 61 2.35 -11.12 17.28
CA GLN A 61 1.32 -11.36 18.29
C GLN A 61 0.76 -10.00 18.71
N SER A 62 -0.39 -9.61 18.17
CA SER A 62 -1.08 -8.40 18.64
C SER A 62 -1.60 -8.63 20.06
N SER A 63 -1.33 -7.71 20.98
CA SER A 63 -1.99 -7.66 22.29
C SER A 63 -3.43 -7.12 22.22
N ALA A 64 -3.86 -6.64 21.04
CA ALA A 64 -5.21 -6.15 20.80
C ALA A 64 -6.25 -7.28 20.77
N LYS A 65 -7.46 -6.98 21.25
CA LYS A 65 -8.63 -7.87 21.21
C LYS A 65 -8.82 -8.40 19.79
N LEU A 66 -8.67 -9.72 19.60
CA LEU A 66 -8.81 -10.37 18.30
C LEU A 66 -10.25 -10.14 17.80
N LEU A 67 -10.42 -9.22 16.85
CA LEU A 67 -11.62 -9.21 16.02
C LEU A 67 -11.57 -10.48 15.17
N SER A 68 -12.69 -11.20 15.07
CA SER A 68 -12.86 -12.37 14.20
C SER A 68 -12.92 -11.93 12.73
N THR A 69 -11.85 -11.29 12.25
CA THR A 69 -11.64 -11.07 10.83
C THR A 69 -10.95 -12.30 10.28
N SER A 70 -11.54 -12.92 9.26
CA SER A 70 -10.90 -14.00 8.51
C SER A 70 -9.59 -13.46 7.92
N ILE A 71 -8.46 -13.83 8.51
CA ILE A 71 -7.15 -13.44 7.98
C ILE A 71 -6.86 -14.41 6.84
N ARG A 72 -6.68 -13.90 5.62
CA ARG A 72 -6.25 -14.70 4.46
C ARG A 72 -4.92 -15.44 4.71
N SER A 73 -4.11 -15.07 5.69
CA SER A 73 -2.75 -15.60 5.86
C SER A 73 -2.71 -17.09 6.25
N THR A 74 -1.94 -17.90 5.51
CA THR A 74 -1.69 -19.32 5.80
C THR A 74 -0.30 -19.57 6.39
N ARG A 75 0.47 -18.51 6.66
CA ARG A 75 1.90 -18.59 7.03
C ARG A 75 2.73 -19.31 5.96
N CYS A 76 2.45 -19.01 4.69
CA CYS A 76 3.13 -19.60 3.55
C CYS A 76 4.67 -19.46 3.65
N PRO A 77 5.46 -20.53 3.45
CA PRO A 77 6.91 -20.47 3.60
C PRO A 77 7.64 -19.92 2.37
N PHE A 78 6.96 -19.79 1.23
CA PHE A 78 7.49 -19.25 -0.03
C PHE A 78 8.24 -17.92 0.14
N LYS A 79 9.44 -17.85 -0.43
CA LYS A 79 10.36 -16.71 -0.37
C LYS A 79 11.20 -16.62 -1.65
N LEU A 80 11.43 -15.41 -2.12
CA LEU A 80 12.37 -15.13 -3.20
C LEU A 80 13.09 -13.80 -2.99
N VAL A 81 14.13 -13.59 -3.79
CA VAL A 81 14.91 -12.36 -3.80
C VAL A 81 15.19 -11.91 -5.23
N ILE A 82 15.04 -10.61 -5.47
CA ILE A 82 15.54 -9.93 -6.67
C ILE A 82 16.78 -9.13 -6.25
N PHE A 83 17.93 -9.38 -6.87
CA PHE A 83 19.17 -8.70 -6.51
C PHE A 83 20.01 -8.29 -7.72
N ARG A 84 20.77 -7.21 -7.55
CA ARG A 84 21.75 -6.77 -8.54
C ARG A 84 23.02 -7.61 -8.43
N ILE A 85 23.49 -8.12 -9.56
CA ILE A 85 24.72 -8.92 -9.64
C ILE A 85 25.93 -8.03 -9.31
N LYS A 86 26.95 -8.59 -8.66
CA LYS A 86 28.19 -7.84 -8.41
C LYS A 86 28.94 -7.64 -9.72
N HIS A 87 29.44 -6.43 -9.96
CA HIS A 87 30.22 -6.08 -11.16
C HIS A 87 29.46 -6.18 -12.50
N SER A 88 28.15 -6.39 -12.44
CA SER A 88 27.22 -6.31 -13.56
C SER A 88 26.09 -5.36 -13.15
N ASP A 89 25.54 -4.59 -14.09
CA ASP A 89 24.35 -3.77 -13.81
C ASP A 89 23.04 -4.54 -14.03
N GLN A 90 23.13 -5.87 -14.16
CA GLN A 90 21.99 -6.75 -14.35
C GLN A 90 21.40 -7.20 -13.01
N TRP A 91 20.11 -7.50 -13.05
CA TRP A 91 19.32 -7.98 -11.94
C TRP A 91 19.00 -9.45 -12.14
N LYS A 92 19.01 -10.23 -11.05
CA LYS A 92 18.67 -11.65 -11.05
C LYS A 92 17.55 -11.90 -10.05
N LEU A 93 16.62 -12.77 -10.43
CA LEU A 93 15.59 -13.32 -9.55
C LEU A 93 16.01 -14.72 -9.09
N GLU A 94 15.96 -14.95 -7.79
CA GLU A 94 16.29 -16.24 -7.18
C GLU A 94 15.21 -16.65 -6.16
N VAL A 95 14.66 -17.85 -6.34
CA VAL A 95 13.69 -18.44 -5.41
C VAL A 95 14.46 -19.09 -4.26
N GLN A 96 14.26 -18.58 -3.04
CA GLN A 96 14.89 -19.14 -1.84
C GLN A 96 14.10 -20.32 -1.26
N ASN A 97 12.77 -20.24 -1.34
CA ASN A 97 11.87 -21.32 -0.98
C ASN A 97 10.68 -21.33 -1.94
N LYS A 98 10.49 -22.45 -2.65
CA LYS A 98 9.48 -22.64 -3.68
C LYS A 98 8.14 -23.19 -3.16
N ASP A 99 8.09 -23.62 -1.89
CA ASP A 99 6.95 -24.34 -1.37
C ASP A 99 5.80 -23.41 -0.95
N HIS A 100 4.60 -23.77 -1.37
CA HIS A 100 3.35 -23.17 -0.91
C HIS A 100 2.56 -24.17 -0.09
N ASN A 101 1.96 -23.71 1.01
CA ASN A 101 1.12 -24.54 1.90
C ASN A 101 -0.38 -24.24 1.72
N HIS A 102 -0.75 -23.62 0.61
CA HIS A 102 -2.10 -23.21 0.29
C HIS A 102 -2.36 -23.40 -1.20
N PRO A 103 -3.62 -23.59 -1.62
CA PRO A 103 -3.96 -23.68 -3.03
C PRO A 103 -3.68 -22.36 -3.75
N ARG A 104 -3.50 -22.44 -5.07
CA ARG A 104 -3.53 -21.29 -5.97
C ARG A 104 -4.90 -20.59 -5.90
N GLU A 105 -4.90 -19.27 -5.99
CA GLU A 105 -6.13 -18.49 -6.12
C GLU A 105 -6.61 -18.47 -7.56
N ASP A 106 -7.90 -18.19 -7.75
CA ASP A 106 -8.44 -17.88 -9.07
C ASP A 106 -7.76 -16.63 -9.63
N GLN A 107 -7.44 -16.66 -10.93
CA GLN A 107 -6.63 -15.66 -11.65
C GLN A 107 -7.20 -14.22 -11.59
N GLY A 108 -8.41 -14.01 -11.05
CA GLY A 108 -9.05 -12.71 -10.90
C GLY A 108 -8.96 -12.05 -9.51
N THR A 109 -8.37 -12.67 -8.48
CA THR A 109 -8.43 -12.17 -7.08
C THR A 109 -7.08 -11.80 -6.47
N LEU A 110 -6.04 -11.70 -7.28
CA LEU A 110 -4.65 -11.52 -6.82
C LEU A 110 -4.31 -10.10 -6.33
N ILE A 111 -5.28 -9.19 -6.28
CA ILE A 111 -5.10 -7.88 -5.64
C ILE A 111 -5.11 -8.12 -4.12
N SER A 112 -3.94 -7.97 -3.50
CA SER A 112 -3.83 -8.01 -2.05
C SER A 112 -4.36 -6.70 -1.43
N ALA A 113 -4.83 -6.78 -0.19
CA ALA A 113 -5.11 -5.57 0.61
C ALA A 113 -3.87 -4.65 0.72
N THR A 114 -2.67 -5.22 0.64
CA THR A 114 -1.42 -4.45 0.58
C THR A 114 -1.31 -3.62 -0.69
N ASP A 115 -1.71 -4.16 -1.85
CA ASP A 115 -1.68 -3.45 -3.13
C ASP A 115 -2.63 -2.24 -3.11
N VAL A 116 -3.84 -2.44 -2.59
CA VAL A 116 -4.80 -1.34 -2.38
C VAL A 116 -4.22 -0.27 -1.47
N HIS A 117 -3.55 -0.67 -0.39
CA HIS A 117 -2.95 0.28 0.54
C HIS A 117 -1.79 1.08 -0.10
N SER A 118 -0.90 0.42 -0.84
CA SER A 118 0.20 1.09 -1.55
C SER A 118 -0.31 2.04 -2.62
N GLU A 119 -1.33 1.64 -3.39
CA GLU A 119 -1.94 2.50 -4.40
C GLU A 119 -2.61 3.72 -3.77
N ARG A 120 -3.38 3.54 -2.69
CA ARG A 120 -3.95 4.66 -1.93
C ARG A 120 -2.87 5.61 -1.41
N LYS A 121 -1.74 5.09 -0.97
CA LYS A 121 -0.60 5.91 -0.53
C LYS A 121 0.01 6.69 -1.71
N ALA A 122 0.23 6.05 -2.85
CA ALA A 122 0.78 6.70 -4.05
C ALA A 122 -0.16 7.80 -4.58
N ILE A 123 -1.48 7.55 -4.62
CA ILE A 123 -2.49 8.55 -4.97
C ILE A 123 -2.46 9.71 -3.98
N ARG A 124 -2.40 9.42 -2.67
CA ARG A 124 -2.30 10.45 -1.64
C ARG A 124 -1.04 11.30 -1.80
N GLU A 125 0.12 10.70 -2.04
CA GLU A 125 1.37 11.44 -2.24
C GLU A 125 1.30 12.37 -3.46
N LYS A 126 0.74 11.89 -4.58
CA LYS A 126 0.49 12.71 -5.77
C LYS A 126 -0.46 13.87 -5.47
N HIS A 127 -1.56 13.61 -4.76
CA HIS A 127 -2.53 14.63 -4.37
C HIS A 127 -1.92 15.71 -3.47
N LEU A 128 -1.13 15.28 -2.48
CA LEU A 128 -0.45 16.19 -1.55
C LEU A 128 0.55 17.09 -2.28
N ASN A 129 1.21 16.60 -3.32
CA ASN A 129 2.18 17.37 -4.11
C ASN A 129 3.19 18.12 -3.22
N ARG A 130 3.81 17.38 -2.28
CA ARG A 130 4.75 17.88 -1.26
C ARG A 130 4.18 18.86 -0.20
N ARG A 131 2.87 19.12 -0.21
CA ARG A 131 2.17 19.86 0.85
C ARG A 131 1.81 18.93 2.00
N SER A 132 1.61 19.51 3.18
CA SER A 132 0.98 18.78 4.27
C SER A 132 -0.50 18.49 3.95
N PRO A 133 -1.10 17.45 4.59
CA PRO A 133 -2.52 17.17 4.41
C PRO A 133 -3.46 18.34 4.70
N VAL A 134 -3.09 19.21 5.64
CA VAL A 134 -3.93 20.35 6.00
C VAL A 134 -3.78 21.49 5.00
N GLU A 135 -2.58 21.74 4.48
CA GLU A 135 -2.39 22.73 3.40
C GLU A 135 -3.15 22.32 2.15
N ALA A 136 -3.05 21.06 1.72
CA ALA A 136 -3.82 20.56 0.59
C ALA A 136 -5.34 20.70 0.82
N LEU A 137 -5.82 20.37 2.03
CA LEU A 137 -7.23 20.57 2.40
C LEU A 137 -7.65 22.04 2.33
N LEU A 138 -6.83 22.97 2.81
CA LEU A 138 -7.17 24.40 2.77
C LEU A 138 -7.18 24.93 1.33
N ASP A 139 -6.28 24.45 0.47
CA ASP A 139 -6.29 24.77 -0.96
C ASP A 139 -7.58 24.25 -1.61
N ASP A 140 -7.97 23.00 -1.33
CA ASP A 140 -9.20 22.40 -1.86
C ASP A 140 -10.45 23.18 -1.38
N LEU A 141 -10.51 23.54 -0.10
CA LEU A 141 -11.61 24.34 0.47
C LEU A 141 -11.67 25.75 -0.12
N SER A 142 -10.54 26.31 -0.57
CA SER A 142 -10.49 27.66 -1.16
C SER A 142 -10.99 27.73 -2.61
N THR A 143 -11.00 26.59 -3.31
CA THR A 143 -11.33 26.52 -4.76
C THR A 143 -12.74 26.04 -5.03
N THR A 144 -13.46 25.59 -4.00
CA THR A 144 -14.73 24.88 -4.11
C THR A 144 -15.86 25.64 -3.39
N ASP A 145 -17.12 25.20 -3.53
CA ASP A 145 -18.31 25.81 -2.90
C ASP A 145 -18.39 25.64 -1.37
N TRP A 146 -17.23 25.59 -0.71
CA TRP A 146 -17.10 25.41 0.72
C TRP A 146 -16.91 26.75 1.41
N ILE A 147 -17.57 26.89 2.56
CA ILE A 147 -17.34 27.98 3.48
C ILE A 147 -16.46 27.41 4.58
N PHE A 148 -15.33 28.04 4.87
CA PHE A 148 -14.43 27.58 5.92
C PHE A 148 -13.83 28.71 6.75
N THR A 149 -13.37 28.38 7.94
CA THR A 149 -12.69 29.29 8.87
C THR A 149 -11.58 28.53 9.58
N VAL A 150 -10.40 29.15 9.62
CA VAL A 150 -9.19 28.60 10.26
C VAL A 150 -8.81 29.49 11.43
N LYS A 151 -8.68 28.91 12.63
CA LYS A 151 -8.06 29.58 13.77
C LYS A 151 -6.66 29.01 13.99
N LYS A 152 -5.64 29.87 13.93
CA LYS A 152 -4.25 29.52 14.20
C LYS A 152 -3.81 30.06 15.56
N GLY A 153 -2.96 29.32 16.25
CA GLY A 153 -2.31 29.77 17.49
C GLY A 153 -1.03 30.58 17.23
N ASN A 154 -0.39 31.02 18.31
CA ASN A 154 0.81 31.88 18.26
C ASN A 154 2.02 31.24 17.55
N ASN A 155 2.04 29.92 17.40
CA ASN A 155 3.07 29.16 16.70
C ASN A 155 2.67 28.78 15.26
N ASN A 156 1.66 29.45 14.69
CA ASN A 156 1.11 29.17 13.35
C ASN A 156 0.50 27.76 13.21
N ARG A 157 0.35 26.99 14.30
CA ARG A 157 -0.34 25.70 14.32
C ARG A 157 -1.85 25.94 14.29
N ILE A 158 -2.55 25.16 13.46
CA ILE A 158 -4.01 25.20 13.38
C ILE A 158 -4.58 24.63 14.68
N GLN A 159 -5.40 25.44 15.34
CA GLN A 159 -6.15 25.05 16.54
C GLN A 159 -7.54 24.56 16.18
N ASN A 160 -8.24 25.29 15.31
CA ASN A 160 -9.59 24.93 14.86
C ASN A 160 -9.71 25.13 13.35
N LEU A 161 -10.42 24.21 12.69
CA LEU A 161 -10.83 24.29 11.30
C LEU A 161 -12.32 23.96 11.24
N PHE A 162 -13.13 24.93 10.85
CA PHE A 162 -14.55 24.74 10.56
C PHE A 162 -14.75 24.85 9.06
N PHE A 163 -15.50 23.93 8.47
CA PHE A 163 -15.86 24.00 7.06
C PHE A 163 -17.21 23.34 6.83
N ALA A 164 -17.99 23.86 5.89
CA ALA A 164 -19.28 23.31 5.49
C ALA A 164 -19.55 23.65 4.03
N HIS A 165 -20.18 22.73 3.31
CA HIS A 165 -20.58 22.98 1.92
C HIS A 165 -21.72 24.01 1.90
N GLN A 166 -21.73 24.97 0.98
CA GLN A 166 -22.72 26.05 0.96
C GLN A 166 -24.17 25.53 0.91
N LYS A 167 -24.42 24.42 0.20
CA LYS A 167 -25.73 23.73 0.18
C LYS A 167 -26.16 23.24 1.57
N GLN A 168 -25.24 22.71 2.38
CA GLN A 168 -25.54 22.27 3.74
C GLN A 168 -25.88 23.46 4.65
N VAL A 169 -25.16 24.57 4.50
CA VAL A 169 -25.49 25.81 5.22
C VAL A 169 -26.88 26.32 4.84
N LYS A 170 -27.24 26.30 3.55
CA LYS A 170 -28.60 26.66 3.09
C LYS A 170 -29.67 25.74 3.67
N LEU A 171 -29.42 24.43 3.72
CA LEU A 171 -30.34 23.46 4.31
C LEU A 171 -30.54 23.70 5.80
N LEU A 172 -29.46 24.01 6.54
CA LEU A 172 -29.52 24.34 7.96
C LEU A 172 -30.32 25.63 8.21
N LEU A 173 -30.11 26.67 7.39
CA LEU A 173 -30.85 27.91 7.49
C LEU A 173 -32.35 27.73 7.18
N ALA A 174 -32.70 26.83 6.26
CA ALA A 174 -34.08 26.49 5.95
C ALA A 174 -34.76 25.64 7.03
N ASN A 175 -33.98 24.88 7.81
CA ASN A 175 -34.47 23.97 8.85
C ASN A 175 -33.71 24.19 10.17
N PRO A 176 -33.89 25.34 10.84
CA PRO A 176 -33.02 25.76 11.95
C PRO A 176 -33.10 24.87 13.19
N ASN A 177 -34.11 24.03 13.29
CA ASN A 177 -34.33 23.14 14.43
C ASN A 177 -33.66 21.76 14.29
N VAL A 178 -33.10 21.43 13.12
CA VAL A 178 -32.53 20.11 12.85
C VAL A 178 -31.10 20.25 12.34
N LEU A 179 -30.14 19.72 13.09
CA LEU A 179 -28.74 19.65 12.72
C LEU A 179 -28.29 18.19 12.70
N LEU A 180 -27.93 17.69 11.52
CA LEU A 180 -27.33 16.37 11.34
C LEU A 180 -25.83 16.53 11.16
N ILE A 181 -25.03 15.93 12.04
CA ILE A 181 -23.58 15.94 11.96
C ILE A 181 -23.12 14.49 11.83
N ASP A 182 -22.35 14.19 10.79
CA ASP A 182 -21.68 12.90 10.66
C ASP A 182 -20.42 12.90 11.51
N CYS A 183 -20.44 12.13 12.61
CA CYS A 183 -19.37 12.03 13.59
C CYS A 183 -18.71 10.65 13.50
N THR A 184 -18.03 10.34 12.40
CA THR A 184 -17.15 9.17 12.32
C THR A 184 -15.76 9.52 12.86
N TYR A 185 -15.35 8.85 13.94
CA TYR A 185 -14.05 8.99 14.61
C TYR A 185 -12.93 8.22 13.90
#